data_AF-A0A0X8GNC2-F1
#
_entry.id   AF-A0A0X8GNC2-F1
#
_cell.length_a   1.000
_cell.length_b   1.000
_cell.length_c   1.000
_cell.angle_alpha   90.00
_cell.angle_beta   90.00
_cell.angle_gamma   90.00
#
_symmetry.space_group_name_H-M   'P 1'
#
loop_
_entity.id
_entity.type
_entity.pdbx_description
1 polymer ?
#
loop_
_entity_poly.entity_id
_entity_poly.type
_entity_poly.pdbx_seq_one_letter_code
_entity_poly.pdbx_strand_id
1 'polypeptide(L)'
;MDIGKIEIKLDKCWELQDLSVFTKQYVQLYSFFYVLKCVDEGMYVGLNFSTYPWGGGYSVVNFFKGSYGLTPDEYRLQVNKIQYASPGFIELSGAIAIASDVSILVSALCASALALNKTYDTIVKSYHSRRLGQIKVQEAESKLMQDDIAFIQQSIKRLYSEFKLRPEQINAIQKITNGNDLIQLKILLALYRRAEPIQGQQSSGKARL
;
A
#
# COMPACT_ATOMS: atom_id res chain seq x y z
N MET A 1 -16.32 -11.45 3.72
CA MET A 1 -15.18 -11.73 2.82
C MET A 1 -14.80 -13.19 2.98
N ASP A 2 -14.55 -13.92 1.89
CA ASP A 2 -14.26 -15.36 1.98
C ASP A 2 -12.80 -15.62 2.37
N ILE A 3 -12.60 -16.38 3.45
CA ILE A 3 -11.30 -16.89 3.85
C ILE A 3 -10.98 -18.13 3.01
N GLY A 4 -9.78 -18.18 2.46
CA GLY A 4 -9.29 -19.37 1.79
C GLY A 4 -7.78 -19.42 1.67
N LYS A 5 -7.31 -20.38 0.88
CA LYS A 5 -5.89 -20.63 0.67
C LYS A 5 -5.30 -19.60 -0.29
N ILE A 6 -4.21 -18.99 0.14
CA ILE A 6 -3.36 -18.09 -0.65
C ILE A 6 -1.99 -18.76 -0.74
N GLU A 7 -1.40 -18.79 -1.93
CA GLU A 7 -0.10 -19.43 -2.14
C GLU A 7 0.88 -18.46 -2.77
N ILE A 8 2.03 -18.28 -2.13
CA ILE A 8 3.12 -17.45 -2.61
C ILE A 8 4.23 -18.39 -3.03
N LYS A 9 4.52 -18.42 -4.33
CA LYS A 9 5.60 -19.28 -4.85
C LYS A 9 6.95 -18.67 -4.48
N LEU A 10 7.87 -19.52 -4.04
CA LEU A 10 9.24 -19.18 -3.73
C LEU A 10 10.17 -19.86 -4.73
N ASP A 11 11.15 -19.14 -5.22
CA ASP A 11 12.23 -19.68 -6.04
C ASP A 11 13.53 -18.94 -5.74
N LYS A 12 14.64 -19.45 -6.27
CA LYS A 12 16.01 -19.00 -6.01
C LYS A 12 16.40 -19.08 -4.52
N CYS A 13 17.60 -18.59 -4.21
CA CYS A 13 18.09 -18.50 -2.85
C CYS A 13 17.52 -17.26 -2.15
N TRP A 14 16.78 -17.49 -1.07
CA TRP A 14 16.32 -16.42 -0.17
C TRP A 14 17.29 -16.28 0.98
N GLU A 15 17.72 -15.05 1.24
CA GLU A 15 18.31 -14.71 2.52
C GLU A 15 17.21 -14.53 3.57
N LEU A 16 17.54 -14.69 4.86
CA LEU A 16 16.58 -14.43 5.93
C LEU A 16 16.00 -13.00 5.85
N GLN A 17 16.81 -12.05 5.38
CA GLN A 17 16.37 -10.69 5.14
C GLN A 17 15.29 -10.61 4.05
N ASP A 18 15.39 -11.42 2.99
CA ASP A 18 14.37 -11.46 1.93
C ASP A 18 13.01 -11.86 2.50
N LEU A 19 12.98 -12.91 3.32
CA LEU A 19 11.75 -13.42 3.93
C LEU A 19 11.15 -12.41 4.90
N SER A 20 11.99 -11.77 5.72
CA SER A 20 11.57 -10.74 6.67
C SER A 20 10.98 -9.52 5.96
N VAL A 21 11.65 -9.04 4.90
CA VAL A 21 11.16 -7.91 4.11
C VAL A 21 9.84 -8.27 3.44
N PHE A 22 9.78 -9.41 2.74
CA PHE A 22 8.59 -9.83 2.00
C PHE A 22 7.37 -9.94 2.91
N THR A 23 7.47 -10.74 3.98
CA THR A 23 6.36 -11.01 4.90
C THR A 23 5.87 -9.73 5.57
N LYS A 24 6.78 -8.86 6.01
CA LYS A 24 6.45 -7.56 6.59
C LYS A 24 5.69 -6.67 5.61
N GLN A 25 6.20 -6.51 4.39
CA GLN A 25 5.53 -5.65 3.41
C GLN A 25 4.17 -6.23 2.99
N TYR A 26 4.10 -7.55 2.79
CA TYR A 26 2.88 -8.23 2.36
C TYR A 26 1.77 -8.07 3.41
N VAL A 27 2.07 -8.27 4.69
CA VAL A 27 1.11 -8.04 5.78
C VAL A 27 0.65 -6.59 5.85
N GLN A 28 1.55 -5.62 5.63
CA GLN A 28 1.19 -4.19 5.64
C GLN A 28 0.22 -3.84 4.49
N LEU A 29 0.50 -4.30 3.27
CA LEU A 29 -0.37 -4.08 2.12
C LEU A 29 -1.72 -4.79 2.31
N TYR A 30 -1.69 -6.06 2.69
CA TYR A 30 -2.89 -6.86 2.92
C TYR A 30 -3.80 -6.19 3.95
N SER A 31 -3.25 -5.79 5.11
CA SER A 31 -4.06 -5.17 6.17
C SER A 31 -4.66 -3.83 5.74
N PHE A 32 -3.93 -3.06 4.92
CA PHE A 32 -4.45 -1.82 4.38
C PHE A 32 -5.59 -2.06 3.37
N PHE A 33 -5.43 -3.00 2.43
CA PHE A 33 -6.52 -3.35 1.51
C PHE A 33 -7.73 -3.94 2.23
N TYR A 34 -7.53 -4.70 3.30
CA TYR A 34 -8.62 -5.14 4.18
C TYR A 34 -9.40 -3.96 4.75
N VAL A 35 -8.70 -2.96 5.30
CA VAL A 35 -9.33 -1.73 5.80
C VAL A 35 -10.11 -1.01 4.70
N LEU A 36 -9.55 -0.88 3.49
CA LEU A 36 -10.28 -0.26 2.36
C LEU A 36 -11.58 -1.01 2.05
N LYS A 37 -11.54 -2.35 2.04
CA LYS A 37 -12.71 -3.18 1.80
C LYS A 37 -13.77 -2.99 2.89
N CYS A 38 -13.37 -2.94 4.16
CA CYS A 38 -14.28 -2.66 5.27
C CYS A 38 -14.92 -1.26 5.19
N VAL A 39 -14.18 -0.25 4.72
CA VAL A 39 -14.70 1.11 4.53
C VAL A 39 -15.68 1.17 3.37
N ASP A 40 -15.40 0.44 2.28
CA ASP A 40 -16.30 0.29 1.14
C ASP A 40 -17.62 -0.39 1.53
N GLU A 41 -17.54 -1.49 2.28
CA GLU A 41 -18.69 -2.26 2.79
C GLU A 41 -19.42 -1.58 3.96
N GLY A 42 -18.95 -0.41 4.42
CA GLY A 42 -19.58 0.35 5.50
C GLY A 42 -19.38 -0.24 6.91
N MET A 43 -18.42 -1.15 7.11
CA MET A 43 -18.08 -1.70 8.42
C MET A 43 -17.25 -0.72 9.27
N TYR A 44 -16.39 0.09 8.64
CA TYR A 44 -15.56 1.10 9.31
C TYR A 44 -16.06 2.52 9.06
N VAL A 45 -17.32 2.77 9.46
CA VAL A 45 -17.92 4.11 9.40
C VAL A 45 -17.17 5.07 10.31
N GLY A 46 -16.83 6.25 9.80
CA GLY A 46 -16.16 7.30 10.56
C GLY A 46 -14.66 7.07 10.78
N LEU A 47 -14.08 5.97 10.25
CA LEU A 47 -12.62 5.81 10.24
C LEU A 47 -11.99 6.97 9.47
N ASN A 48 -11.17 7.74 10.16
CA ASN A 48 -10.60 8.96 9.62
C ASN A 48 -9.11 9.08 9.96
N PHE A 49 -8.27 8.80 8.98
CA PHE A 49 -6.83 9.03 9.03
C PHE A 49 -6.44 10.48 8.75
N SER A 50 -7.37 11.40 8.52
CA SER A 50 -7.02 12.81 8.33
C SER A 50 -6.46 13.48 9.59
N THR A 51 -6.83 12.96 10.75
CA THR A 51 -6.35 13.41 12.06
C THR A 51 -4.99 12.82 12.43
N TYR A 52 -4.47 11.85 11.66
CA TYR A 52 -3.17 11.25 11.94
C TYR A 52 -2.05 12.28 11.78
N PRO A 53 -0.99 12.23 12.61
CA PRO A 53 0.10 13.19 12.54
C PRO A 53 1.03 12.84 11.38
N TRP A 54 0.65 13.16 10.12
CA TRP A 54 1.37 12.86 8.87
C TRP A 54 2.69 13.65 8.67
N GLY A 55 3.55 13.66 9.69
CA GLY A 55 4.80 14.43 9.74
C GLY A 55 6.07 13.68 9.33
N GLY A 56 6.01 12.40 8.97
CA GLY A 56 7.21 11.69 8.50
C GLY A 56 7.11 10.17 8.47
N GLY A 57 8.28 9.51 8.40
CA GLY A 57 8.38 8.06 8.29
C GLY A 57 7.73 7.29 9.45
N TYR A 58 7.83 7.82 10.68
CA TYR A 58 7.19 7.25 11.86
C TYR A 58 5.66 7.19 11.75
N SER A 59 5.05 8.26 11.21
CA SER A 59 3.61 8.34 10.96
C SER A 59 3.13 7.25 10.01
N VAL A 60 3.89 6.99 8.94
CA VAL A 60 3.59 5.94 7.97
C VAL A 60 3.68 4.54 8.62
N VAL A 61 4.65 4.32 9.52
CA VAL A 61 4.75 3.05 10.25
C VAL A 61 3.53 2.84 11.14
N ASN A 62 3.12 3.86 11.91
CA ASN A 62 1.95 3.77 12.77
C ASN A 62 0.64 3.65 12.00
N PHE A 63 0.55 4.21 10.80
CA PHE A 63 -0.59 4.04 9.90
C PHE A 63 -0.77 2.57 9.50
N PHE A 64 0.29 1.90 9.04
CA PHE A 64 0.21 0.47 8.70
C PHE A 64 0.03 -0.42 9.94
N LYS A 65 0.65 -0.07 11.08
CA LYS A 65 0.40 -0.75 12.36
C LYS A 65 -1.06 -0.63 12.78
N GLY A 66 -1.66 0.55 12.61
CA GLY A 66 -3.08 0.78 12.84
C GLY A 66 -3.95 -0.05 11.90
N SER A 67 -3.61 -0.12 10.63
CA SER A 67 -4.32 -0.96 9.64
C SER A 67 -4.28 -2.45 10.02
N TYR A 68 -3.14 -2.95 10.50
CA TYR A 68 -3.02 -4.31 11.04
C TYR A 68 -3.87 -4.52 12.30
N GLY A 69 -3.88 -3.53 13.21
CA GLY A 69 -4.74 -3.56 14.40
C GLY A 69 -6.24 -3.57 14.06
N LEU A 70 -6.63 -2.93 12.96
CA LEU A 70 -7.98 -2.94 12.39
C LEU A 70 -8.28 -4.20 11.56
N THR A 71 -7.37 -5.17 11.47
CA THR A 71 -7.67 -6.47 10.86
C THR A 71 -7.95 -7.47 11.98
N PRO A 72 -9.21 -7.93 12.16
CA PRO A 72 -9.56 -8.93 13.17
C PRO A 72 -8.81 -10.25 12.96
N ASP A 73 -8.58 -11.00 14.03
CA ASP A 73 -7.78 -12.24 13.99
C ASP A 73 -8.27 -13.25 12.94
N GLU A 74 -9.58 -13.36 12.76
CA GLU A 74 -10.21 -14.23 11.76
C GLU A 74 -9.88 -13.86 10.30
N TYR A 75 -9.51 -12.60 10.03
CA TYR A 75 -9.11 -12.12 8.70
C TYR A 75 -7.61 -11.88 8.55
N ARG A 76 -6.82 -12.07 9.62
CA ARG A 76 -5.35 -11.96 9.56
C ARG A 76 -4.77 -13.12 8.76
N LEU A 77 -3.69 -12.84 8.04
CA LEU A 77 -2.92 -13.87 7.35
C LEU A 77 -2.33 -14.84 8.38
N GLN A 78 -2.66 -16.13 8.25
CA GLN A 78 -2.05 -17.21 9.02
C GLN A 78 -1.17 -18.06 8.12
N VAL A 79 0.01 -18.43 8.61
CA VAL A 79 0.90 -19.34 7.89
C VAL A 79 0.42 -20.77 8.14
N ASN A 80 -0.02 -21.44 7.08
CA ASN A 80 -0.43 -22.85 7.17
C ASN A 80 0.77 -23.78 6.94
N LYS A 81 1.61 -23.47 5.94
CA LYS A 81 2.77 -24.28 5.57
C LYS A 81 3.82 -23.42 4.90
N ILE A 82 5.09 -23.71 5.18
CA ILE A 82 6.22 -23.22 4.38
C ILE A 82 6.98 -24.43 3.87
N GLN A 83 7.13 -24.52 2.55
CA GLN A 83 8.01 -25.49 1.92
C GLN A 83 9.14 -24.75 1.23
N TYR A 84 10.33 -24.84 1.82
CA TYR A 84 11.54 -24.24 1.26
C TYR A 84 12.37 -25.34 0.58
N ALA A 85 12.26 -25.43 -0.75
CA ALA A 85 13.12 -26.23 -1.62
C ALA A 85 12.89 -25.71 -3.04
N SER A 86 13.77 -24.86 -3.58
CA SER A 86 13.58 -24.18 -4.87
C SER A 86 13.17 -25.17 -5.99
N PRO A 87 11.93 -25.15 -6.52
CA PRO A 87 10.82 -24.23 -6.23
C PRO A 87 9.98 -24.61 -5.00
N GLY A 88 9.81 -23.66 -4.08
CA GLY A 88 9.05 -23.78 -2.84
C GLY A 88 7.78 -22.93 -2.81
N PHE A 89 7.13 -22.84 -1.65
CA PHE A 89 5.98 -21.96 -1.44
C PHE A 89 5.74 -21.60 0.04
N ILE A 90 5.05 -20.48 0.26
CA ILE A 90 4.38 -20.13 1.51
C ILE A 90 2.88 -20.28 1.27
N GLU A 91 2.24 -21.17 2.01
CA GLU A 91 0.80 -21.30 2.04
C GLU A 91 0.26 -20.51 3.24
N LEU A 92 -0.68 -19.62 2.93
CA LEU A 92 -1.37 -18.78 3.89
C LEU A 92 -2.87 -19.06 3.86
N SER A 93 -3.55 -18.80 4.97
CA SER A 93 -5.00 -18.57 4.98
C SER A 93 -5.32 -17.10 5.24
N GLY A 94 -6.34 -16.59 4.55
CA GLY A 94 -6.79 -15.20 4.65
C GLY A 94 -7.88 -14.87 3.63
N ALA A 95 -8.34 -13.62 3.61
CA ALA A 95 -9.35 -13.14 2.69
C ALA A 95 -8.80 -13.10 1.26
N ILE A 96 -9.34 -13.96 0.38
CA ILE A 96 -8.83 -14.17 -0.99
C ILE A 96 -8.88 -12.86 -1.80
N ALA A 97 -9.99 -12.14 -1.70
CA ALA A 97 -10.18 -10.89 -2.43
C ALA A 97 -9.11 -9.83 -2.06
N ILE A 98 -8.70 -9.78 -0.80
CA ILE A 98 -7.69 -8.84 -0.30
C ILE A 98 -6.29 -9.23 -0.78
N ALA A 99 -5.96 -10.53 -0.76
CA ALA A 99 -4.70 -11.02 -1.32
C ALA A 99 -4.61 -10.77 -2.83
N SER A 100 -5.74 -10.90 -3.54
CA SER A 100 -5.85 -10.56 -4.96
C SER A 100 -5.54 -9.08 -5.22
N ASP A 101 -6.05 -8.16 -4.37
CA ASP A 101 -5.77 -6.73 -4.48
C ASP A 101 -4.26 -6.42 -4.33
N VAL A 102 -3.57 -7.11 -3.41
CA VAL A 102 -2.11 -6.99 -3.27
C VAL A 102 -1.39 -7.50 -4.52
N SER A 103 -1.82 -8.65 -5.07
CA SER A 103 -1.24 -9.23 -6.28
C SER A 103 -1.43 -8.32 -7.50
N ILE A 104 -2.60 -7.67 -7.64
CA ILE A 104 -2.88 -6.69 -8.70
C ILE A 104 -1.94 -5.50 -8.59
N LEU A 105 -1.77 -4.91 -7.40
CA LEU A 105 -0.86 -3.80 -7.18
C LEU A 105 0.58 -4.18 -7.56
N VAL A 106 1.10 -5.27 -7.01
CA VAL A 106 2.47 -5.71 -7.26
C VAL A 106 2.69 -6.05 -8.74
N SER A 107 1.71 -6.69 -9.38
CA SER A 107 1.75 -6.99 -10.83
C SER A 107 1.74 -5.73 -11.68
N ALA A 108 1.00 -4.69 -11.28
CA ALA A 108 1.01 -3.39 -11.95
C ALA A 108 2.41 -2.75 -11.90
N LEU A 109 3.08 -2.83 -10.74
CA LEU A 109 4.46 -2.36 -10.58
C LEU A 109 5.45 -3.21 -11.41
N CYS A 110 5.31 -4.54 -11.44
CA CYS A 110 6.16 -5.41 -12.27
C CYS A 110 6.02 -5.08 -13.76
N ALA A 111 4.81 -4.85 -14.25
CA ALA A 111 4.54 -4.61 -15.67
C ALA A 111 5.11 -3.28 -16.20
N SER A 112 5.43 -2.34 -15.32
CA SER A 112 5.91 -1.01 -15.71
C SER A 112 7.00 -0.47 -14.78
N ALA A 113 7.84 -1.36 -14.25
CA ALA A 113 8.79 -1.04 -13.17
C ALA A 113 9.62 0.23 -13.45
N LEU A 114 10.28 0.32 -14.61
CA LEU A 114 11.10 1.49 -14.94
C LEU A 114 10.28 2.80 -15.03
N ALA A 115 9.10 2.75 -15.64
CA ALA A 115 8.26 3.92 -15.83
C ALA A 115 7.63 4.38 -14.51
N LEU A 116 7.16 3.44 -13.69
CA LEU A 116 6.50 3.71 -12.42
C LEU A 116 7.51 4.18 -11.37
N ASN A 117 8.71 3.60 -11.33
CA ASN A 117 9.80 4.08 -10.47
C ASN A 117 10.19 5.53 -10.83
N LYS A 118 10.31 5.84 -12.13
CA LYS A 118 10.58 7.22 -12.59
C LYS A 118 9.45 8.18 -12.21
N THR A 119 8.20 7.73 -12.29
CA THR A 119 7.03 8.50 -11.86
C THR A 119 7.09 8.81 -10.38
N TYR A 120 7.29 7.77 -9.56
CA TYR A 120 7.43 7.89 -8.11
C TYR A 120 8.57 8.85 -7.76
N ASP A 121 9.76 8.68 -8.34
CA ASP A 121 10.92 9.54 -8.10
C ASP A 121 10.62 11.01 -8.44
N THR A 122 9.92 11.24 -9.55
CA THR A 122 9.52 12.59 -9.98
C THR A 122 8.57 13.22 -8.96
N ILE A 123 7.53 12.48 -8.56
CA ILE A 123 6.56 12.93 -7.57
C ILE A 123 7.25 13.20 -6.24
N VAL A 124 8.12 12.32 -5.77
CA VAL A 124 8.85 12.48 -4.50
C VAL A 124 9.78 13.69 -4.54
N LYS A 125 10.53 13.88 -5.63
CA LYS A 125 11.39 15.07 -5.81
C LYS A 125 10.58 16.36 -5.74
N SER A 126 9.46 16.43 -6.48
CA SER A 126 8.57 17.60 -6.45
C SER A 126 7.89 17.80 -5.09
N TYR A 127 7.50 16.71 -4.43
CA TYR A 127 6.93 16.74 -3.08
C TYR A 127 7.91 17.33 -2.06
N HIS A 128 9.20 16.98 -2.16
CA HIS A 128 10.24 17.52 -1.30
C HIS A 128 10.61 18.97 -1.65
N SER A 129 10.75 19.32 -2.93
CA SER A 129 11.09 20.68 -3.33
C SER A 129 10.01 21.69 -2.93
N ARG A 130 8.74 21.28 -2.98
CA ARG A 130 7.57 22.03 -2.52
C ARG A 130 7.38 22.00 -0.99
N ARG A 131 8.24 21.28 -0.25
CA ARG A 131 8.18 21.12 1.22
C ARG A 131 6.82 20.62 1.74
N LEU A 132 6.09 19.83 0.94
CA LEU A 132 4.73 19.36 1.27
C LEU A 132 4.70 18.46 2.51
N GLY A 133 5.82 17.83 2.86
CA GLY A 133 5.95 17.05 4.10
C GLY A 133 5.97 17.90 5.38
N GLN A 134 6.32 19.18 5.29
CA GLN A 134 6.39 20.10 6.44
C GLN A 134 5.04 20.80 6.70
N ILE A 135 4.12 20.72 5.75
CA ILE A 135 2.78 21.27 5.89
C ILE A 135 2.00 20.39 6.86
N LYS A 136 1.63 20.97 8.00
CA LYS A 136 0.67 20.34 8.91
C LYS A 136 -0.64 20.20 8.15
N VAL A 137 -1.22 19.01 8.19
CA VAL A 137 -2.45 18.66 7.45
C VAL A 137 -3.58 19.66 7.72
N GLN A 138 -3.71 20.11 8.98
CA GLN A 138 -4.71 21.08 9.44
C GLN A 138 -4.51 22.49 8.86
N GLU A 139 -3.32 22.80 8.36
CA GLU A 139 -2.93 24.10 7.80
C GLU A 139 -2.74 24.03 6.28
N ALA A 140 -3.02 22.87 5.66
CA ALA A 140 -2.72 22.64 4.25
C ALA A 140 -3.55 23.53 3.32
N GLU A 141 -4.83 23.74 3.64
CA GLU A 141 -5.74 24.54 2.81
C GLU A 141 -5.32 26.01 2.70
N SER A 142 -4.65 26.57 3.73
CA SER A 142 -4.19 27.96 3.72
C SER A 142 -2.75 28.14 3.25
N LYS A 143 -1.95 27.07 3.23
CA LYS A 143 -0.51 27.11 2.89
C LYS A 143 -0.19 26.60 1.49
N LEU A 144 -1.08 25.82 0.87
CA LEU A 144 -0.84 25.28 -0.47
C LEU A 144 -1.09 26.35 -1.53
N MET A 145 -0.12 26.52 -2.42
CA MET A 145 -0.31 27.35 -3.61
C MET A 145 -1.16 26.59 -4.64
N GLN A 146 -1.80 27.31 -5.57
CA GLN A 146 -2.61 26.68 -6.64
C GLN A 146 -1.83 25.63 -7.43
N ASP A 147 -0.54 25.89 -7.71
CA ASP A 147 0.35 24.94 -8.38
C ASP A 147 0.64 23.68 -7.54
N ASP A 148 0.66 23.79 -6.21
CA ASP A 148 0.83 22.64 -5.32
C ASP A 148 -0.43 21.77 -5.34
N ILE A 149 -1.62 22.39 -5.30
CA ILE A 149 -2.90 21.69 -5.39
C ILE A 149 -2.99 20.92 -6.71
N ALA A 150 -2.70 21.59 -7.82
CA ALA A 150 -2.71 20.97 -9.15
C ALA A 150 -1.71 19.81 -9.24
N PHE A 151 -0.50 20.00 -8.72
CA PHE A 151 0.52 18.94 -8.66
C PHE A 151 0.04 17.73 -7.84
N ILE A 152 -0.54 17.96 -6.66
CA ILE A 152 -1.01 16.90 -5.77
C ILE A 152 -2.13 16.11 -6.47
N GLN A 153 -3.14 16.79 -7.01
CA GLN A 153 -4.28 16.15 -7.68
C GLN A 153 -3.85 15.35 -8.90
N GLN A 154 -2.96 15.90 -9.73
CA GLN A 154 -2.42 15.19 -10.88
C GLN A 154 -1.61 13.96 -10.45
N SER A 155 -0.81 14.07 -9.38
CA SER A 155 -0.04 12.96 -8.82
C SER A 155 -0.94 11.84 -8.30
N ILE A 156 -1.99 12.18 -7.55
CA ILE A 156 -2.98 11.21 -7.04
C ILE A 156 -3.64 10.47 -8.20
N LYS A 157 -4.18 11.20 -9.19
CA LYS A 157 -4.84 10.60 -10.35
C LYS A 157 -3.91 9.65 -11.10
N ARG A 158 -2.64 10.06 -11.29
CA ARG A 158 -1.63 9.24 -11.93
C ARG A 158 -1.34 7.96 -11.15
N LEU A 159 -1.12 8.07 -9.84
CA LEU A 159 -0.83 6.92 -8.99
C LEU A 159 -2.03 5.96 -8.88
N TYR A 160 -3.26 6.46 -8.79
CA TYR A 160 -4.46 5.60 -8.85
C TYR A 160 -4.51 4.76 -10.12
N SER A 161 -4.24 5.38 -11.27
CA SER A 161 -4.20 4.70 -12.56
C SER A 161 -3.04 3.69 -12.65
N GLU A 162 -1.83 4.11 -12.28
CA GLU A 162 -0.62 3.26 -12.38
C GLU A 162 -0.67 2.08 -11.39
N PHE A 163 -1.27 2.25 -10.22
CA PHE A 163 -1.48 1.18 -9.23
C PHE A 163 -2.67 0.28 -9.56
N LYS A 164 -3.45 0.61 -10.61
CA LYS A 164 -4.69 -0.08 -10.98
C LYS A 164 -5.69 -0.21 -9.82
N LEU A 165 -5.82 0.85 -9.02
CA LEU A 165 -6.81 0.84 -7.94
C LEU A 165 -8.23 0.88 -8.52
N ARG A 166 -9.12 0.06 -7.97
CA ARG A 166 -10.53 0.03 -8.35
C ARG A 166 -11.28 1.25 -7.80
N PRO A 167 -12.41 1.65 -8.42
CA PRO A 167 -13.21 2.78 -7.93
C PRO A 167 -13.60 2.67 -6.45
N GLU A 168 -13.90 1.48 -5.95
CA GLU A 168 -14.25 1.23 -4.55
C GLU A 168 -13.07 1.53 -3.61
N GLN A 169 -11.86 1.14 -4.01
CA GLN A 169 -10.63 1.39 -3.26
C GLN A 169 -10.29 2.89 -3.26
N ILE A 170 -10.48 3.56 -4.40
CA ILE A 170 -10.29 5.02 -4.51
C ILE A 170 -11.28 5.75 -3.59
N ASN A 171 -12.55 5.39 -3.62
CA ASN A 171 -13.58 5.96 -2.77
C ASN A 171 -13.27 5.71 -1.27
N ALA A 172 -12.86 4.49 -0.92
CA ALA A 172 -12.43 4.19 0.44
C ALA A 172 -11.24 5.05 0.89
N ILE A 173 -10.24 5.29 0.03
CA ILE A 173 -9.12 6.20 0.31
C ILE A 173 -9.62 7.63 0.52
N GLN A 174 -10.55 8.12 -0.31
CA GLN A 174 -11.14 9.45 -0.16
C GLN A 174 -11.91 9.57 1.17
N LYS A 175 -12.69 8.55 1.54
CA LYS A 175 -13.41 8.50 2.82
C LYS A 175 -12.46 8.55 4.02
N ILE A 176 -11.45 7.67 4.08
CA ILE A 176 -10.53 7.62 5.23
C ILE A 176 -9.60 8.83 5.32
N THR A 177 -9.51 9.64 4.27
CA THR A 177 -8.74 10.90 4.28
C THR A 177 -9.63 12.13 4.42
N ASN A 178 -10.95 11.95 4.55
CA ASN A 178 -11.94 13.03 4.53
C ASN A 178 -11.74 13.99 3.35
N GLY A 179 -11.41 13.43 2.17
CA GLY A 179 -11.13 14.21 0.95
C GLY A 179 -9.80 14.97 0.94
N ASN A 180 -8.94 14.83 1.95
CA ASN A 180 -7.67 15.57 2.00
C ASN A 180 -6.65 15.01 0.99
N ASP A 181 -6.48 15.70 -0.13
CA ASP A 181 -5.60 15.29 -1.23
C ASP A 181 -4.13 15.11 -0.79
N LEU A 182 -3.59 15.98 0.07
CA LEU A 182 -2.22 15.84 0.55
C LEU A 182 -2.01 14.52 1.31
N ILE A 183 -2.99 14.09 2.11
CA ILE A 183 -2.93 12.81 2.82
C ILE A 183 -3.11 11.65 1.85
N GLN A 184 -4.02 11.75 0.88
CA GLN A 184 -4.18 10.72 -0.15
C GLN A 184 -2.86 10.48 -0.88
N LEU A 185 -2.17 11.56 -1.29
CA LEU A 185 -0.84 11.47 -1.89
C LEU A 185 0.16 10.78 -0.96
N LYS A 186 0.20 11.15 0.33
CA LYS A 186 1.09 10.50 1.32
C LYS A 186 0.81 9.00 1.47
N ILE A 187 -0.46 8.59 1.49
CA ILE A 187 -0.87 7.17 1.51
C ILE A 187 -0.37 6.45 0.25
N LEU A 188 -0.54 7.05 -0.93
CA LEU A 188 -0.11 6.46 -2.21
C LEU A 188 1.42 6.32 -2.31
N LEU A 189 2.17 7.31 -1.84
CA LEU A 189 3.63 7.21 -1.75
C LEU A 189 4.07 6.12 -0.75
N ALA A 190 3.33 5.97 0.35
CA ALA A 190 3.58 4.92 1.34
C ALA A 190 3.27 3.51 0.80
N LEU A 191 2.21 3.37 0.00
CA LEU A 191 1.83 2.15 -0.72
C LEU A 191 2.94 1.70 -1.67
N TYR A 192 3.43 2.60 -2.53
CA TYR A 192 4.53 2.30 -3.45
C TYR A 192 5.74 1.72 -2.69
N ARG A 193 6.18 2.41 -1.62
CA ARG A 193 7.34 1.98 -0.81
C ARG A 193 7.17 0.62 -0.12
N ARG A 194 5.96 0.07 -0.06
CA ARG A 194 5.65 -1.25 0.51
C ARG A 194 5.55 -2.29 -0.58
N ALA A 195 5.00 -1.92 -1.72
CA ALA A 195 4.93 -2.80 -2.88
C ALA A 195 6.28 -2.96 -3.60
N GLU A 196 7.13 -1.93 -3.64
CA GLU A 196 8.42 -1.93 -4.35
C GLU A 196 9.36 -3.09 -3.91
N PRO A 197 9.59 -3.38 -2.61
CA PRO A 197 10.41 -4.52 -2.23
C PRO A 197 9.85 -5.88 -2.70
N ILE A 198 8.52 -6.04 -2.65
CA ILE A 198 7.85 -7.26 -3.12
C ILE A 198 7.98 -7.36 -4.64
N GLN A 199 7.76 -6.26 -5.35
CA GLN A 199 7.97 -6.18 -6.80
C GLN A 199 9.41 -6.52 -7.17
N GLY A 200 10.42 -6.03 -6.44
CA GLY A 200 11.82 -6.36 -6.68
C GLY A 200 12.10 -7.87 -6.56
N GLN A 201 11.51 -8.51 -5.54
CA GLN A 201 11.59 -9.97 -5.37
C GLN A 201 10.81 -10.72 -6.46
N GLN A 202 9.68 -10.19 -6.93
CA GLN A 202 8.91 -10.82 -8.00
C GLN A 202 9.58 -10.67 -9.38
N SER A 203 10.08 -9.49 -9.72
CA SER A 203 10.81 -9.23 -10.97
C SER A 203 12.16 -9.94 -11.03
N SER A 204 12.81 -10.16 -9.89
CA SER A 204 13.99 -11.02 -9.82
C SER A 204 13.65 -12.52 -9.84
N GLY A 205 12.37 -12.90 -9.84
CA GLY A 205 11.91 -14.28 -9.85
C GLY A 205 12.09 -15.02 -8.53
N LYS A 206 12.37 -14.33 -7.42
CA LYS A 206 12.44 -14.94 -6.07
C LYS A 206 11.04 -15.29 -5.54
N ALA A 207 10.06 -14.43 -5.80
CA ALA A 207 8.68 -14.59 -5.34
C ALA A 207 7.69 -14.55 -6.51
N ARG A 208 6.53 -15.18 -6.36
CA ARG A 208 5.37 -14.91 -7.22
C ARG A 208 4.09 -15.00 -6.41
N LEU A 209 3.36 -13.88 -6.40
CA LEU A 209 2.01 -13.75 -5.87
C LEU A 209 0.94 -14.31 -6.83
#